data_AF-A0A968L3T0-F1
#
_entry.id   AF-A0A968L3T0-F1
#
_cell.length_a   1.000
_cell.length_b   1.000
_cell.length_c   1.000
_cell.angle_alpha   90.00
_cell.angle_beta   90.00
_cell.angle_gamma   90.00
#
_symmetry.space_group_name_H-M   'P 1'
#
loop_
_entity.id
_entity.type
_entity.pdbx_description
1 polymer ?
#
loop_
_entity_poly.entity_id
_entity_poly.type
_entity_poly.pdbx_seq_one_letter_code
_entity_poly.pdbx_strand_id
1 'polypeptide(L)'
;VEMLPHVLPLEDEEAATEVAKAFAKRGVKILAGHKVEAVEATGTGVKVTVSAAGETKALEAEQALVAIGFRPNSKGLGLEEAG
;
A
#
# COMPACT_ATOMS: atom_id res chain seq x y z
N VAL A 1 1.09 -4.61 1.44
CA VAL A 1 1.28 -3.82 2.68
C VAL A 1 0.20 -2.77 2.68
N GLU A 2 -0.50 -2.61 3.78
CA GLU A 2 -1.60 -1.65 3.95
C GLU A 2 -1.39 -0.93 5.28
N MET A 3 -1.44 0.40 5.25
CA MET A 3 -1.26 1.24 6.44
C MET A 3 -2.48 1.18 7.33
N LEU A 4 -3.68 1.09 6.74
CA LEU A 4 -4.94 1.00 7.47
C LEU A 4 -5.14 -0.39 8.08
N PRO A 5 -6.06 -0.55 9.05
CA PRO A 5 -6.19 -1.77 9.84
C PRO A 5 -6.56 -3.03 9.04
N HIS A 6 -7.18 -2.87 7.87
CA HIS A 6 -7.61 -3.97 7.01
C HIS A 6 -7.44 -3.63 5.52
N VAL A 7 -7.48 -4.67 4.68
CA VAL A 7 -7.59 -4.51 3.23
C VAL A 7 -8.96 -3.94 2.86
N LEU A 8 -9.05 -3.28 1.70
CA LEU A 8 -10.29 -2.61 1.26
C LEU A 8 -10.86 -1.67 2.36
N PRO A 9 -10.07 -0.68 2.82
CA PRO A 9 -10.41 0.13 3.99
C PRO A 9 -11.65 1.02 3.84
N LEU A 10 -12.15 1.19 2.63
CA LEU A 10 -13.34 1.98 2.33
C LEU A 10 -14.62 1.12 2.29
N GLU A 11 -14.47 -0.20 2.30
CA GLU A 11 -15.58 -1.15 2.24
C GLU A 11 -15.98 -1.62 3.64
N ASP A 12 -17.08 -2.37 3.71
CA ASP A 12 -17.55 -3.01 4.93
C ASP A 12 -16.53 -4.03 5.49
N GLU A 13 -16.39 -4.07 6.82
CA GLU A 13 -15.39 -4.88 7.52
C GLU A 13 -15.59 -6.40 7.29
N GLU A 14 -16.84 -6.86 7.18
CA GLU A 14 -17.14 -8.27 6.92
C GLU A 14 -16.68 -8.66 5.51
N ALA A 15 -16.96 -7.81 4.52
CA ALA A 15 -16.51 -8.00 3.15
C ALA A 15 -14.97 -7.99 3.04
N ALA A 16 -14.31 -7.01 3.68
CA ALA A 16 -12.86 -6.93 3.76
C ALA A 16 -12.23 -8.20 4.35
N THR A 17 -12.85 -8.73 5.41
CA THR A 17 -12.42 -9.96 6.10
C THR A 17 -12.50 -11.17 5.17
N GLU A 18 -13.60 -11.35 4.44
CA GLU A 18 -13.74 -12.47 3.51
C GLU A 18 -12.74 -12.39 2.34
N VAL A 19 -12.49 -11.19 1.82
CA VAL A 19 -11.45 -10.96 0.81
C VAL A 19 -10.06 -11.31 1.36
N ALA A 20 -9.73 -10.86 2.58
CA ALA A 20 -8.45 -11.18 3.21
C ALA A 20 -8.26 -12.70 3.38
N LYS A 21 -9.30 -13.43 3.81
CA LYS A 21 -9.29 -14.90 3.91
C LYS A 21 -9.05 -15.56 2.54
N ALA A 22 -9.72 -15.07 1.49
CA ALA A 22 -9.55 -15.60 0.14
C ALA A 22 -8.12 -15.41 -0.39
N PHE A 23 -7.52 -14.23 -0.17
CA PHE A 23 -6.12 -13.97 -0.55
C PHE A 23 -5.13 -14.81 0.26
N ALA A 24 -5.34 -14.95 1.58
CA ALA A 24 -4.51 -15.80 2.43
C ALA A 24 -4.54 -17.27 1.98
N LYS A 25 -5.72 -17.81 1.63
CA LYS A 25 -5.86 -19.17 1.06
C LYS A 25 -5.08 -19.36 -0.25
N ARG A 26 -4.85 -18.29 -1.00
CA ARG A 26 -4.05 -18.27 -2.25
C ARG A 26 -2.55 -18.05 -1.99
N GLY A 27 -2.11 -18.00 -0.73
CA GLY A 27 -0.71 -17.81 -0.36
C GLY A 27 -0.26 -16.34 -0.33
N VAL A 28 -1.18 -15.38 -0.47
CA VAL A 28 -0.83 -13.95 -0.40
C VAL A 28 -0.66 -13.53 1.05
N LYS A 29 0.52 -13.04 1.40
CA LYS A 29 0.80 -12.47 2.73
C LYS A 29 0.33 -11.03 2.80
N ILE A 30 -0.67 -10.76 3.64
CA ILE A 30 -1.18 -9.42 3.90
C ILE A 30 -0.52 -8.88 5.17
N LEU A 31 -0.02 -7.63 5.08
CA LEU A 31 0.50 -6.86 6.21
C LEU A 31 -0.36 -5.60 6.34
N ALA A 32 -1.51 -5.71 7.00
CA ALA A 32 -2.36 -4.58 7.35
C ALA A 32 -1.89 -3.91 8.65
N GLY A 33 -2.22 -2.64 8.86
CA GLY A 33 -1.70 -1.83 9.96
C GLY A 33 -0.21 -1.54 9.88
N HIS A 34 0.41 -1.71 8.70
CA HIS A 34 1.84 -1.50 8.48
C HIS A 34 2.06 -0.30 7.56
N LYS A 35 2.75 0.72 8.07
CA LYS A 35 3.14 1.90 7.29
C LYS A 35 4.41 1.61 6.50
N VAL A 36 4.45 2.03 5.23
CA VAL A 36 5.70 2.05 4.45
C VAL A 36 6.48 3.31 4.85
N GLU A 37 7.71 3.13 5.34
CA GLU A 37 8.60 4.23 5.74
C GLU A 37 9.58 4.60 4.62
N ALA A 38 10.10 3.61 3.90
CA ALA A 38 11.04 3.84 2.80
C ALA A 38 10.92 2.74 1.74
N VAL A 39 11.20 3.11 0.48
CA VAL A 39 11.30 2.21 -0.66
C VAL A 39 12.62 2.51 -1.37
N GLU A 40 13.50 1.52 -1.40
CA GLU A 40 14.86 1.66 -1.92
C GLU A 40 15.08 0.63 -3.03
N ALA A 41 15.45 1.08 -4.23
CA ALA A 41 15.90 0.17 -5.28
C ALA A 41 17.26 -0.42 -4.90
N THR A 42 17.42 -1.72 -5.06
CA THR A 42 18.69 -2.43 -4.88
C THR A 42 19.23 -2.85 -6.25
N GLY A 43 20.41 -3.47 -6.29
CA GLY A 43 20.99 -3.95 -7.55
C GLY A 43 20.16 -5.02 -8.27
N THR A 44 19.31 -5.75 -7.54
CA THR A 44 18.53 -6.89 -8.07
C THR A 44 17.05 -6.84 -7.71
N GLY A 45 16.57 -5.76 -7.08
CA GLY A 45 15.18 -5.66 -6.66
C GLY A 45 14.88 -4.41 -5.85
N VAL A 46 14.04 -4.55 -4.83
CA VAL A 46 13.57 -3.46 -3.98
C VAL A 46 13.59 -3.90 -2.52
N LYS A 47 14.10 -3.01 -1.66
CA LYS A 47 13.98 -3.10 -0.21
C LYS A 47 12.92 -2.12 0.26
N VAL A 48 11.89 -2.62 0.95
CA VAL A 48 10.80 -1.83 1.52
C VAL A 48 10.89 -1.87 3.03
N THR A 49 11.14 -0.73 3.66
CA THR A 49 11.10 -0.62 5.12
C THR A 49 9.68 -0.30 5.55
N VAL A 50 9.12 -1.14 6.42
CA VAL A 50 7.77 -0.97 6.97
C VAL A 50 7.80 -0.88 8.49
N SER A 51 6.86 -0.14 9.07
CA SER A 51 6.69 0.00 10.52
C SER A 51 5.29 -0.40 10.96
N ALA A 52 5.18 -0.95 12.18
CA ALA A 52 3.91 -1.17 12.87
C ALA A 52 4.15 -1.08 14.38
N ALA A 53 3.28 -0.40 15.11
CA ALA A 53 3.39 -0.23 16.57
C ALA A 53 4.77 0.25 17.07
N GLY A 54 5.48 1.08 16.28
CA GLY A 54 6.80 1.61 16.63
C GLY A 54 7.98 0.68 16.31
N GLU A 55 7.73 -0.55 15.87
CA GLU A 55 8.76 -1.48 15.39
C GLU A 55 8.91 -1.37 13.88
N THR A 56 10.14 -1.55 13.38
CA THR A 56 10.44 -1.52 11.94
C THR A 56 11.01 -2.84 11.45
N LYS A 57 10.73 -3.18 10.19
CA LYS A 57 11.32 -4.34 9.50
C LYS A 57 11.50 -4.06 8.01
N ALA A 58 12.47 -4.75 7.40
CA ALA A 58 12.69 -4.71 5.96
C ALA A 58 11.98 -5.88 5.26
N LEU A 59 11.38 -5.60 4.11
CA LEU A 59 10.86 -6.57 3.16
C LEU A 59 11.71 -6.48 1.89
N GLU A 60 12.11 -7.61 1.33
CA GLU A 60 12.86 -7.66 0.07
C GLU A 60 12.04 -8.39 -0.98
N ALA A 61 12.04 -7.86 -2.20
CA ALA A 61 11.35 -8.43 -3.35
C ALA A 61 12.06 -8.03 -4.65
N GLU A 62 11.82 -8.76 -5.74
CA GLU A 62 12.35 -8.40 -7.07
C GLU A 62 11.70 -7.10 -7.60
N GLN A 63 10.43 -6.85 -7.26
CA GLN A 63 9.67 -5.68 -7.69
C GLN A 63 8.74 -5.19 -6.60
N ALA A 64 8.40 -3.90 -6.65
CA ALA A 64 7.39 -3.28 -5.79
C ALA A 64 6.34 -2.55 -6.64
N LEU A 65 5.07 -2.83 -6.40
CA LEU A 65 3.94 -2.10 -6.97
C LEU A 65 3.42 -1.07 -5.95
N VAL A 66 3.41 0.21 -6.33
CA VAL A 66 2.83 1.29 -5.52
C VAL A 66 1.43 1.58 -6.04
N ALA A 67 0.41 1.16 -5.29
CA ALA A 67 -1.00 1.30 -5.64
C ALA A 67 -1.82 1.87 -4.47
N ILE A 68 -1.33 2.93 -3.83
CA ILE A 68 -1.90 3.52 -2.61
C ILE A 68 -3.01 4.55 -2.87
N GLY A 69 -3.26 4.89 -4.14
CA GLY A 69 -4.23 5.89 -4.55
C GLY A 69 -3.76 6.70 -5.74
N PHE A 70 -4.57 7.69 -6.12
CA PHE A 70 -4.33 8.54 -7.28
C PHE A 70 -4.56 10.00 -6.92
N ARG A 71 -3.80 10.89 -7.57
CA ARG A 71 -4.05 12.33 -7.52
C ARG A 71 -4.60 12.76 -8.88
N PRO A 72 -5.67 13.56 -8.94
CA PRO A 72 -6.14 14.14 -10.19
C PRO A 72 -5.06 14.96 -10.89
N ASN A 73 -4.98 14.85 -12.22
CA ASN A 73 -4.05 15.61 -13.06
C ASN A 73 -4.61 17.00 -13.41
N SER A 74 -4.72 17.87 -12.42
CA SER A 74 -5.30 19.21 -12.60
C SER A 74 -4.28 20.32 -12.89
N LYS A 75 -2.98 20.05 -12.74
CA LYS A 75 -1.92 21.05 -12.93
C LYS A 75 -1.73 21.39 -14.41
N GLY A 76 -1.55 22.69 -14.70
CA GLY A 76 -1.24 23.16 -16.06
C GLY A 76 -2.43 23.14 -17.02
N LEU A 77 -3.65 23.00 -16.51
CA LEU A 77 -4.89 23.07 -17.29
C LEU A 77 -5.47 24.48 -17.36
N GLY A 78 -4.87 25.46 -16.69
CA GLY A 78 -5.34 26.84 -16.64
C GLY A 78 -6.66 27.00 -15.88
N LEU A 79 -6.88 26.18 -14.84
CA LEU A 79 -8.11 26.21 -14.05
C LEU A 79 -8.15 27.43 -13.13
N GLU A 80 -6.98 27.90 -12.70
CA GLU A 80 -6.78 29.08 -11.88
C GLU A 80 -7.27 30.36 -12.57
N GLU A 81 -7.12 30.44 -13.90
CA GLU A 81 -7.61 31.55 -14.72
C GLU A 81 -9.11 31.45 -15.03
N ALA A 82 -9.70 30.26 -14.88
CA ALA A 82 -11.09 29.98 -15.20
C ALA A 82 -12.07 30.32 -14.05
N GLY A 83 -11.58 30.58 -12.83
CA GLY A 83 -12.36 30.95 -11.64
C GLY A 83 -12.60 29.79 -10.68
#